data_AF-A0A1Z1M4H8-F1
#
_entry.id   AF-A0A1Z1M4H8-F1
#
_cell.length_a   1.000
_cell.length_b   1.000
_cell.length_c   1.000
_cell.angle_alpha   90.00
_cell.angle_beta   90.00
_cell.angle_gamma   90.00
#
_symmetry.space_group_name_H-M   'P 1'
#
loop_
_entity.id
_entity.type
_entity.pdbx_description
1 polymer ?
#
loop_
_entity_poly.entity_id
_entity_poly.type
_entity_poly.pdbx_seq_one_letter_code
_entity_poly.pdbx_strand_id
1 'polypeptide(L)' 'MDNNFIKYLSTAPVIGFLWIIFTAGFIIEINRFFPDILFFSL' A
#
# COMPACT_ATOMS: atom_id res chain seq x y z
N MET A 1 -21.16 -5.21 12.51
CA MET A 1 -19.97 -4.36 12.67
C MET A 1 -20.44 -3.02 13.19
N ASP A 2 -19.87 -2.55 14.29
CA ASP A 2 -20.27 -1.27 14.88
C ASP A 2 -19.90 -0.12 13.92
N ASN A 3 -20.88 0.71 13.56
CA ASN A 3 -20.66 1.83 12.62
C ASN A 3 -19.57 2.80 13.08
N ASN A 4 -19.35 2.91 14.39
CA ASN A 4 -18.30 3.76 14.97
C ASN A 4 -16.89 3.26 14.64
N PHE A 5 -16.70 1.94 14.57
CA PHE A 5 -15.42 1.32 14.22
C PHE A 5 -15.05 1.60 12.76
N ILE A 6 -16.01 1.47 11.84
CA ILE A 6 -15.82 1.81 10.43
C ILE A 6 -15.52 3.32 10.27
N LYS A 7 -16.21 4.18 11.03
CA LYS A 7 -15.98 5.63 11.01
C LYS A 7 -14.56 6.01 11.45
N TYR A 8 -14.01 5.29 12.43
CA TYR A 8 -12.62 5.45 12.86
C TYR A 8 -11.62 5.01 11.77
N LEU A 9 -11.85 3.86 11.13
CA LEU A 9 -11.03 3.36 10.03
C LEU A 9 -11.03 4.30 8.81
N SER A 10 -12.15 4.96 8.54
CA SER A 10 -12.29 5.92 7.44
C SER A 10 -11.70 7.31 7.73
N THR A 11 -11.04 7.53 8.88
CA THR A 11 -10.36 8.80 9.15
C THR A 11 -9.15 8.97 8.23
N ALA A 12 -8.90 10.20 7.79
CA ALA A 12 -7.80 10.53 6.88
C ALA A 12 -6.43 9.92 7.25
N PRO A 13 -5.95 9.96 8.51
CA PRO A 13 -4.69 9.32 8.86
C PRO A 13 -4.75 7.78 8.76
N VAL A 14 -5.83 7.14 9.20
CA VAL A 14 -5.92 5.67 9.26
C VAL A 14 -6.01 5.06 7.87
N ILE A 15 -6.86 5.62 7.00
CA ILE A 15 -6.96 5.18 5.62
C ILE A 15 -5.67 5.48 4.83
N GLY A 16 -5.03 6.62 5.11
CA GLY A 16 -3.74 6.99 4.50
C GLY A 16 -2.63 6.02 4.86
N PHE A 17 -2.54 5.61 6.14
CA PHE A 17 -1.59 4.58 6.57
C PHE A 17 -1.85 3.23 5.89
N LEU A 18 -3.11 2.78 5.85
CA LEU A 18 -3.51 1.55 5.16
C LEU A 18 -3.11 1.57 3.68
N TRP A 19 -3.35 2.70 3.01
CA TRP A 19 -3.00 2.88 1.61
C TRP A 19 -1.49 2.85 1.38
N ILE A 20 -0.72 3.60 2.18
CA ILE A 20 0.74 3.66 2.05
C ILE A 20 1.37 2.30 2.36
N ILE A 21 0.92 1.58 3.38
CA ILE A 21 1.43 0.24 3.70
C ILE A 21 1.13 -0.72 2.54
N PHE A 22 -0.07 -0.67 1.98
CA PHE A 22 -0.44 -1.50 0.83
C PHE A 22 0.43 -1.18 -0.40
N THR A 23 0.58 0.10 -0.75
CA THR A 23 1.42 0.54 -1.88
C THR A 23 2.89 0.19 -1.65
N ALA A 24 3.42 0.39 -0.43
CA ALA A 24 4.80 0.06 -0.10
C ALA A 24 5.05 -1.45 -0.20
N GLY A 25 4.16 -2.27 0.37
CA GLY A 25 4.21 -3.72 0.23
C GLY A 25 4.20 -4.14 -1.23
N PHE A 26 3.29 -3.60 -2.04
CA PHE A 26 3.22 -3.89 -3.47
C PHE A 26 4.53 -3.56 -4.21
N ILE A 27 5.14 -2.40 -3.95
CA ILE A 27 6.41 -1.99 -4.55
C ILE A 27 7.56 -2.90 -4.10
N ILE A 28 7.60 -3.29 -2.82
CA ILE A 28 8.62 -4.20 -2.28
C ILE A 28 8.53 -5.56 -2.96
N GLU A 29 7.32 -6.10 -3.12
CA GLU A 29 7.10 -7.40 -3.78
C GLU A 29 7.54 -7.35 -5.25
N ILE A 30 7.23 -6.26 -5.97
CA ILE A 30 7.71 -6.06 -7.36
C ILE A 30 9.23 -6.08 -7.42
N ASN A 31 9.91 -5.30 -6.58
CA ASN A 31 11.37 -5.23 -6.57
C ASN A 31 12.02 -6.54 -6.06
N ARG A 32 11.30 -7.36 -5.28
CA ARG A 32 11.78 -8.69 -4.86
C ARG A 32 11.72 -9.70 -6.00
N PHE A 33 10.65 -9.70 -6.80
CA PHE A 33 10.50 -10.63 -7.93
C PHE A 33 11.28 -10.21 -9.16
N PHE A 34 11.40 -8.89 -9.39
CA PHE A 34 12.15 -8.31 -10.50
C PHE A 34 13.15 -7.29 -9.97
N PRO A 35 14.30 -7.76 -9.45
CA PRO A 35 15.32 -6.87 -8.94
C PRO A 35 15.98 -6.06 -10.05
N ASP A 36 16.43 -4.85 -9.70
CA ASP A 36 17.35 -4.02 -10.49
C ASP A 36 16.85 -3.63 -11.90
N ILE A 37 15.56 -3.33 -12.04
CA ILE A 37 14.99 -2.76 -13.28
C ILE A 37 15.40 -1.30 -13.42
N LEU A 38 16.49 -1.02 -14.15
CA LEU A 38 16.92 0.35 -14.47
C LEU A 38 16.19 0.95 -15.68
N PHE A 39 15.87 0.11 -16.67
CA PHE A 39 15.12 0.48 -17.86
C PHE A 39 14.34 -0.73 -18.39
N PHE A 40 13.28 -0.47 -19.15
CA PHE A 40 12.57 -1.53 -19.84
C PHE A 40 13.39 -1.98 -21.06
N SER A 41 13.91 -3.20 -21.03
CA SER A 41 14.52 -3.81 -22.20
C SER A 41 13.39 -4.23 -23.14
N LEU A 42 13.01 -3.34 -24.06
CA LEU A 42 12.11 -3.66 -25.18
C LEU A 42 12.78 -4.67 -26.13
#